data_AF-A0A3B0VAI2-F1
#
_entry.id   AF-A0A3B0VAI2-F1
#
_cell.length_a   1.000
_cell.length_b   1.000
_cell.length_c   1.000
_cell.angle_alpha   90.00
_cell.angle_beta   90.00
_cell.angle_gamma   90.00
#
_symmetry.space_group_name_H-M   'P 1'
#
loop_
_entity.id
_entity.type
_entity.pdbx_description
1 polymer ?
#
loop_
_entity_poly.entity_id
_entity_poly.type
_entity_poly.pdbx_seq_one_letter_code
_entity_poly.pdbx_strand_id
1 'polypeptide(L)'
;MSLLEALILGIIQGITEFLPVSSSGHLQIGAAILGIESTDNLLFTIIVHGATVLSTLIVFWKEIVSIFKGLLKFELNEETKLVIYIIISMIPVGIVGVFFESKLEAFFDGQIIFVAAMLMITGFILLATNFLKAKNSSGNLSYTKSSIIGIAQAIAVLPGISRSGATIATALILGVDKEK
;
A
#
# COMPACT_ATOMS: atom_id res chain seq x y z
N MET A 1 -8.42 -19.95 14.42
CA MET A 1 -6.97 -20.06 14.08
C MET A 1 -6.12 -20.63 15.21
N SER A 2 -5.17 -21.51 14.90
CA SER A 2 -4.14 -21.99 15.82
C SER A 2 -2.95 -21.01 15.95
N LEU A 3 -2.13 -21.17 17.00
CA LEU A 3 -0.92 -20.34 17.20
C LEU A 3 0.07 -20.47 16.04
N LEU A 4 0.20 -21.67 15.48
CA LEU A 4 1.12 -21.93 14.37
C LEU A 4 0.64 -21.23 13.09
N GLU A 5 -0.66 -21.29 12.79
CA GLU A 5 -1.27 -20.55 11.68
C GLU A 5 -1.06 -19.04 11.82
N ALA A 6 -1.32 -18.50 13.01
CA ALA A 6 -1.11 -17.08 13.31
C ALA A 6 0.36 -16.67 13.14
N LEU A 7 1.30 -17.51 13.57
CA LEU A 7 2.73 -17.25 13.39
C LEU A 7 3.12 -17.24 11.92
N ILE A 8 2.66 -18.23 11.13
CA ILE A 8 2.96 -18.32 9.70
C ILE A 8 2.40 -17.10 8.95
N LEU A 9 1.11 -16.80 9.13
CA LEU A 9 0.47 -15.66 8.47
C LEU A 9 1.05 -14.32 8.94
N GLY A 10 1.42 -14.21 10.22
CA GLY A 10 2.08 -13.03 10.76
C GLY A 10 3.46 -12.78 10.12
N ILE A 11 4.26 -13.82 9.91
CA ILE A 11 5.54 -13.73 9.19
C ILE A 11 5.30 -13.33 7.74
N ILE A 12 4.32 -13.94 7.07
CA ILE A 12 3.94 -13.59 5.69
C ILE A 12 3.58 -12.11 5.62
N GLN A 13 2.69 -11.62 6.47
CA GLN A 13 2.32 -10.20 6.51
C GLN A 13 3.54 -9.31 6.74
N GLY A 14 4.35 -9.62 7.76
CA GLY A 14 5.50 -8.80 8.13
C GLY A 14 6.53 -8.66 7.01
N ILE A 15 6.75 -9.71 6.22
CA ILE A 15 7.66 -9.67 5.07
C ILE A 15 7.01 -8.96 3.88
N THR A 16 5.74 -9.25 3.58
CA THR A 16 5.10 -8.84 2.33
C THR A 16 4.51 -7.44 2.36
N GLU A 17 4.21 -6.87 3.52
CA GLU A 17 3.63 -5.52 3.63
C GLU A 17 4.56 -4.44 3.07
N PHE A 18 5.86 -4.57 3.35
CA PHE A 18 6.87 -3.59 2.94
C PHE A 18 7.44 -3.86 1.54
N LEU A 19 7.18 -5.04 0.98
CA LEU A 19 7.58 -5.41 -0.36
C LEU A 19 6.47 -5.09 -1.36
N PRO A 20 6.80 -4.76 -2.62
CA PRO A 20 5.81 -4.46 -3.65
C PRO A 20 5.14 -5.74 -4.18
N VAL A 21 4.65 -6.64 -3.32
CA VAL A 21 4.19 -7.99 -3.71
C VAL A 21 2.74 -8.31 -3.31
N SER A 22 2.03 -7.35 -2.70
CA SER A 22 0.66 -7.46 -2.19
C SER A 22 0.54 -8.44 -1.01
N SER A 23 0.63 -7.88 0.20
CA SER A 23 0.47 -8.60 1.47
C SER A 23 -0.92 -9.22 1.63
N SER A 24 -1.98 -8.49 1.28
CA SER A 24 -3.36 -8.98 1.30
C SER A 24 -3.57 -10.20 0.42
N GLY A 25 -2.95 -10.25 -0.76
CA GLY A 25 -3.00 -11.42 -1.64
C GLY A 25 -2.28 -12.64 -1.04
N HIS A 26 -1.09 -12.43 -0.47
CA HIS A 26 -0.33 -13.51 0.18
C HIS A 26 -1.02 -14.03 1.45
N LEU A 27 -1.66 -13.16 2.23
CA LEU A 27 -2.47 -13.56 3.39
C LEU A 27 -3.68 -14.40 2.96
N GLN A 28 -4.41 -14.01 1.91
CA GLN A 28 -5.55 -14.80 1.43
C GLN A 28 -5.12 -16.17 0.90
N ILE A 29 -4.02 -16.24 0.12
CA ILE A 29 -3.48 -17.50 -0.37
C ILE A 29 -2.99 -18.38 0.80
N GLY A 30 -2.27 -17.80 1.76
CA GLY A 30 -1.80 -18.50 2.94
C GLY A 30 -2.95 -19.06 3.78
N ALA A 31 -4.00 -18.26 3.99
CA ALA A 31 -5.19 -18.69 4.72
C ALA A 31 -5.93 -19.83 4.00
N ALA A 32 -6.05 -19.74 2.67
CA ALA A 32 -6.66 -20.80 1.87
C ALA A 32 -5.86 -22.11 1.91
N ILE A 33 -4.52 -22.05 1.86
CA ILE A 33 -3.64 -23.23 1.98
C ILE A 33 -3.76 -23.89 3.35
N LEU A 34 -3.89 -23.08 4.41
CA LEU A 34 -4.03 -23.55 5.79
C LEU A 34 -5.47 -23.96 6.15
N GLY A 35 -6.44 -23.78 5.24
CA GLY A 35 -7.85 -24.13 5.48
C GLY A 35 -8.55 -23.26 6.52
N ILE A 36 -8.11 -22.00 6.68
CA ILE A 36 -8.66 -21.06 7.68
C ILE A 36 -9.95 -20.44 7.14
N GLU A 37 -11.02 -20.45 7.94
CA GLU A 37 -12.30 -19.83 7.59
C GLU A 37 -12.18 -18.31 7.42
N SER A 38 -12.95 -17.76 6.49
CA SER A 38 -12.87 -16.35 6.07
C SER A 38 -13.11 -15.35 7.21
N THR A 39 -13.96 -15.69 8.17
CA THR A 39 -14.33 -14.85 9.32
C THR A 39 -13.17 -14.68 10.31
N ASP A 40 -12.50 -15.77 10.67
CA ASP A 40 -11.30 -15.74 11.51
C ASP A 40 -10.15 -14.97 10.83
N ASN A 41 -10.04 -15.10 9.51
CA ASN A 41 -9.00 -14.45 8.72
C ASN A 41 -9.15 -12.92 8.67
N LEU A 42 -10.37 -12.38 8.64
CA LEU A 42 -10.59 -10.93 8.55
C LEU A 42 -10.07 -10.18 9.79
N LEU A 43 -10.47 -10.62 10.99
CA LEU A 43 -10.03 -9.99 12.24
C LEU A 43 -8.52 -10.10 12.39
N PHE A 44 -7.95 -11.28 12.10
CA PHE A 44 -6.51 -11.48 12.11
C PHE A 44 -5.79 -10.54 11.15
N THR A 45 -6.28 -10.43 9.91
CA THR A 45 -5.75 -9.52 8.88
C THR A 45 -5.70 -8.08 9.37
N ILE A 46 -6.77 -7.58 10.00
CA ILE A 46 -6.82 -6.22 10.56
C ILE A 46 -5.74 -6.04 11.64
N ILE A 47 -5.60 -7.00 12.55
CA ILE A 47 -4.60 -6.93 13.63
C ILE A 47 -3.18 -6.88 13.07
N VAL A 48 -2.85 -7.74 12.11
CA VAL A 48 -1.48 -7.79 11.57
C VAL A 48 -1.15 -6.57 10.71
N HIS A 49 -2.13 -5.94 10.04
CA HIS A 49 -1.95 -4.62 9.44
C HIS A 49 -1.71 -3.53 10.49
N GLY A 50 -2.41 -3.58 11.63
CA GLY A 50 -2.12 -2.71 12.77
C GLY A 50 -0.69 -2.88 13.29
N ALA A 51 -0.20 -4.12 13.34
CA ALA A 51 1.17 -4.42 13.75
C ALA A 51 2.22 -3.88 12.76
N THR A 52 1.98 -3.97 11.45
CA THR A 52 2.90 -3.40 10.45
C THR A 52 2.87 -1.87 10.42
N VAL A 53 1.71 -1.25 10.68
CA VAL A 53 1.62 0.20 10.92
C VAL A 53 2.46 0.59 12.14
N LEU A 54 2.32 -0.12 13.26
CA LEU A 54 3.11 0.14 14.46
C LEU A 54 4.62 0.00 14.19
N SER A 55 5.02 -1.05 13.45
CA SER A 55 6.41 -1.23 13.01
C SER A 55 6.90 -0.03 12.19
N THR A 56 6.09 0.45 11.25
CA THR A 56 6.40 1.65 10.43
C THR A 56 6.57 2.88 11.30
N LEU A 57 5.68 3.12 12.26
CA LEU A 57 5.75 4.26 13.18
C LEU A 57 7.03 4.25 14.02
N ILE A 58 7.47 3.07 14.47
CA ILE A 58 8.69 2.91 15.26
C ILE A 58 9.93 3.16 14.39
N VAL A 59 9.98 2.57 13.20
CA VAL A 59 11.13 2.68 12.28
C VAL A 59 11.31 4.13 11.82
N PHE A 60 10.22 4.80 11.44
CA PHE A 60 10.23 6.18 10.94
C PHE A 60 9.93 7.22 12.03
N TRP A 61 10.14 6.90 13.30
CA TRP A 61 9.77 7.77 14.42
C TRP A 61 10.42 9.15 14.33
N LYS A 62 11.69 9.21 13.91
CA LYS A 62 12.44 10.48 13.81
C LYS A 62 11.89 11.37 12.70
N GLU A 63 11.58 10.78 11.55
CA GLU A 63 11.00 11.43 10.38
C GLU A 63 9.60 11.95 10.70
N ILE A 64 8.77 11.13 11.35
CA ILE A 64 7.43 11.52 11.81
C ILE A 64 7.51 12.71 12.76
N VAL A 65 8.40 12.67 13.77
CA VAL A 65 8.60 13.79 14.69
C VAL A 65 9.11 15.04 13.94
N SER A 66 9.96 14.88 12.93
CA SER A 66 10.41 15.99 12.08
C SER A 66 9.25 16.63 11.33
N ILE A 67 8.37 15.80 10.74
CA ILE A 67 7.17 16.26 10.04
C ILE A 67 6.26 17.05 10.99
N PHE A 68 5.97 16.52 12.19
CA PHE A 68 5.16 17.22 13.18
C PHE A 68 5.78 18.55 13.62
N LYS A 69 7.10 18.59 13.87
CA LYS A 69 7.80 19.84 14.19
C LYS A 69 7.73 20.84 13.03
N GLY A 70 7.84 20.37 11.79
CA GLY A 70 7.71 21.20 10.59
C GLY A 70 6.31 21.81 10.45
N LEU A 71 5.26 21.02 10.70
CA LEU A 71 3.88 21.48 10.69
C LEU A 71 3.60 22.56 11.75
N LEU A 72 4.15 22.39 12.96
CA LEU A 72 3.99 23.34 14.07
C LEU A 72 4.69 24.68 13.85
N LYS A 73 5.53 24.82 12.82
CA LYS A 73 6.08 26.12 12.40
C LYS A 73 5.05 26.97 11.66
N PHE A 74 3.95 26.38 11.19
CA PHE A 74 2.91 27.06 10.39
C PHE A 74 3.47 27.78 9.15
N GLU A 75 4.52 27.22 8.56
CA GLU A 75 5.19 27.72 7.36
C GLU A 75 5.13 26.68 6.24
N LEU A 76 5.20 27.14 4.98
CA LEU A 76 5.27 26.26 3.80
C LEU A 76 6.70 25.73 3.59
N ASN A 77 7.18 24.96 4.55
CA ASN A 77 8.44 24.21 4.49
C ASN A 77 8.28 22.87 3.76
N GLU A 78 9.37 22.13 3.59
CA GLU A 78 9.38 20.85 2.88
C GLU A 78 8.54 19.78 3.60
N GLU A 79 8.51 19.80 4.94
CA GLU A 79 7.69 18.90 5.75
C GLU A 79 6.19 19.15 5.55
N THR A 80 5.77 20.42 5.57
CA THR A 80 4.38 20.83 5.29
C THR A 80 4.00 20.46 3.87
N LYS A 81 4.88 20.67 2.88
CA LYS A 81 4.63 20.26 1.49
C LYS A 81 4.45 18.74 1.37
N LEU A 82 5.30 17.96 2.04
CA LEU A 82 5.18 16.50 2.08
C LEU A 82 3.82 16.06 2.63
N VAL A 83 3.35 16.67 3.72
CA VAL A 83 2.03 16.38 4.29
C VAL A 83 0.91 16.73 3.31
N ILE A 84 1.00 17.86 2.61
CA ILE A 84 0.04 18.23 1.57
C ILE A 84 0.03 17.19 0.45
N TYR A 85 1.20 16.71 0.01
CA TYR A 85 1.31 15.66 -1.01
C TYR A 85 0.65 14.35 -0.55
N ILE A 86 0.87 13.95 0.71
CA ILE A 86 0.22 12.78 1.32
C ILE A 86 -1.31 12.97 1.31
N ILE A 87 -1.81 14.09 1.81
CA ILE A 87 -3.26 14.39 1.83
C ILE A 87 -3.85 14.32 0.42
N ILE A 88 -3.21 14.96 -0.57
CA ILE A 88 -3.68 14.93 -1.96
C ILE A 88 -3.74 13.49 -2.50
N SER A 89 -2.71 12.69 -2.24
CA SER A 89 -2.69 11.29 -2.66
C SER A 89 -3.75 10.43 -1.95
N MET A 90 -4.19 10.81 -0.75
CA MET A 90 -5.23 10.13 0.01
C MET A 90 -6.65 10.43 -0.50
N ILE A 91 -6.87 11.54 -1.21
CA ILE A 91 -8.22 11.92 -1.67
C ILE A 91 -8.83 10.86 -2.58
N PRO A 92 -8.17 10.38 -3.67
CA PRO A 92 -8.79 9.41 -4.57
C PRO A 92 -9.11 8.08 -3.87
N VAL A 93 -8.22 7.57 -3.01
CA VAL A 93 -8.46 6.32 -2.27
C VAL A 93 -9.58 6.50 -1.26
N GLY A 94 -9.69 7.66 -0.59
CA GLY A 94 -10.78 7.96 0.34
C GLY A 94 -12.12 8.02 -0.36
N ILE A 95 -12.19 8.61 -1.56
CA ILE A 95 -13.40 8.60 -2.40
C ILE A 95 -13.78 7.16 -2.75
N VAL A 96 -12.83 6.35 -3.23
CA VAL A 96 -13.11 4.94 -3.56
C VAL A 96 -13.57 4.17 -2.33
N GLY A 97 -12.93 4.35 -1.18
CA GLY A 97 -13.30 3.70 0.07
C GLY A 97 -14.72 4.04 0.51
N VAL A 98 -15.11 5.32 0.50
CA VAL A 98 -16.43 5.75 0.99
C VAL A 98 -17.57 5.40 0.02
N PHE A 99 -17.37 5.56 -1.29
CA PHE A 99 -18.45 5.39 -2.26
C PHE A 99 -18.55 3.98 -2.86
N PHE A 100 -17.50 3.16 -2.73
CA PHE A 100 -17.43 1.83 -3.35
C PHE A 100 -17.18 0.70 -2.35
N GLU A 101 -17.26 0.94 -1.03
CA GLU A 101 -17.05 -0.06 0.03
C GLU A 101 -17.77 -1.38 -0.24
N SER A 102 -19.09 -1.36 -0.43
CA SER A 102 -19.89 -2.58 -0.63
C SER A 102 -19.52 -3.35 -1.90
N LYS A 103 -19.02 -2.66 -2.93
CA LYS A 103 -18.53 -3.32 -4.16
C LYS A 103 -17.15 -3.92 -3.94
N LEU A 104 -16.32 -3.28 -3.12
CA LEU A 104 -14.99 -3.79 -2.78
C LEU A 104 -15.10 -5.07 -1.97
N GLU A 105 -15.97 -5.11 -0.95
CA GLU A 105 -16.24 -6.30 -0.12
C GLU A 105 -16.56 -7.54 -0.95
N ALA A 106 -17.35 -7.38 -2.03
CA ALA A 106 -17.69 -8.48 -2.93
C ALA A 106 -16.48 -9.13 -3.63
N PHE A 107 -15.34 -8.43 -3.74
CA PHE A 107 -14.08 -8.99 -4.28
C PHE A 107 -13.24 -9.72 -3.22
N PHE A 108 -13.51 -9.52 -1.92
CA PHE A 108 -12.81 -10.20 -0.82
C PHE A 108 -13.42 -11.55 -0.43
N ASP A 109 -14.65 -11.85 -0.89
CA ASP A 109 -15.37 -13.10 -0.60
C ASP A 109 -14.84 -14.32 -1.39
N GLY A 110 -13.66 -14.80 -1.02
CA GLY A 110 -13.17 -16.13 -1.43
C GLY A 110 -12.80 -16.28 -2.91
N GLN A 111 -12.70 -15.18 -3.66
CA GLN A 111 -12.31 -15.19 -5.07
C GLN A 111 -10.80 -15.34 -5.25
N ILE A 112 -10.23 -16.49 -4.83
CA ILE A 112 -8.78 -16.77 -4.93
C ILE A 112 -8.26 -16.57 -6.36
N ILE A 113 -9.07 -16.92 -7.37
CA ILE A 113 -8.74 -16.72 -8.79
C ILE A 113 -8.58 -15.23 -9.12
N PHE A 114 -9.45 -14.37 -8.57
CA PHE A 114 -9.35 -12.92 -8.75
C PHE A 114 -8.07 -12.38 -8.13
N VAL A 115 -7.76 -12.79 -6.89
CA VAL A 115 -6.52 -12.42 -6.19
C VAL A 115 -5.29 -12.84 -6.99
N ALA A 116 -5.25 -14.07 -7.50
CA ALA A 116 -4.17 -14.57 -8.32
C ALA A 116 -3.99 -13.76 -9.61
N ALA A 117 -5.10 -13.38 -10.27
CA ALA A 117 -5.05 -12.50 -11.43
C ALA A 117 -4.50 -11.11 -11.10
N MET A 118 -4.92 -10.52 -9.98
CA MET A 118 -4.41 -9.22 -9.52
C MET A 118 -2.92 -9.29 -9.11
N LEU A 119 -2.44 -10.40 -8.55
CA LEU A 119 -1.01 -10.61 -8.29
C LEU A 119 -0.20 -10.65 -9.59
N MET A 120 -0.72 -11.28 -10.65
CA MET A 120 -0.07 -11.23 -11.98
C MET A 120 -0.02 -9.80 -12.52
N ILE A 121 -1.10 -9.03 -12.36
CA ILE A 121 -1.14 -7.62 -12.75
C ILE A 121 -0.10 -6.81 -11.96
N THR A 122 0.01 -7.03 -10.64
CA THR A 122 1.06 -6.42 -9.82
C THR A 122 2.45 -6.74 -10.37
N GLY A 123 2.72 -8.01 -10.67
CA GLY A 123 3.98 -8.44 -11.28
C GLY A 123 4.26 -7.72 -12.61
N PHE A 124 3.24 -7.59 -13.47
CA PHE A 124 3.36 -6.88 -14.73
C PHE A 124 3.65 -5.37 -14.54
N ILE A 125 2.96 -4.71 -13.60
CA ILE A 125 3.21 -3.28 -13.27
C ILE A 125 4.69 -3.08 -12.87
N LEU A 126 5.23 -3.95 -12.02
CA LEU A 126 6.62 -3.86 -11.58
C LEU A 126 7.61 -4.13 -12.71
N LEU A 127 7.33 -5.14 -13.55
CA LEU A 127 8.16 -5.44 -14.73
C LEU A 127 8.15 -4.26 -15.70
N ALA A 128 6.99 -3.69 -15.99
CA ALA A 128 6.83 -2.54 -16.87
C ALA A 128 7.58 -1.30 -16.35
N THR A 129 7.65 -1.13 -15.02
CA THR A 129 8.39 -0.03 -14.39
C THR A 129 9.86 0.00 -14.81
N ASN A 130 10.50 -1.17 -15.02
CA ASN A 130 11.90 -1.21 -15.47
C ASN A 130 12.11 -0.58 -16.86
N PHE A 131 11.10 -0.62 -17.73
CA PHE A 131 11.15 -0.09 -19.08
C PHE A 131 10.59 1.33 -19.18
N LEU A 132 9.62 1.66 -18.33
CA LEU A 132 8.87 2.92 -18.35
C LEU A 132 9.41 3.98 -17.39
N LYS A 133 10.30 3.62 -16.45
CA LYS A 133 10.91 4.59 -15.54
C LYS A 133 11.57 5.73 -16.32
N ALA A 134 11.35 6.96 -15.87
CA ALA A 134 11.94 8.13 -16.51
C ALA A 134 13.48 8.04 -16.43
N LYS A 135 14.16 8.16 -17.58
CA LYS A 135 15.63 8.08 -17.65
C LYS A 135 16.34 9.25 -16.96
N ASN A 136 15.64 10.38 -16.81
CA ASN A 136 16.11 11.57 -16.10
C ASN A 136 15.26 11.80 -14.84
N SER A 137 15.64 11.18 -13.72
CA SER A 137 15.08 11.46 -12.39
C SER A 137 15.51 12.86 -11.94
N SER A 138 14.82 13.89 -12.44
CA SER A 138 15.06 15.29 -12.08
C SER A 138 13.95 15.85 -11.17
N GLY A 139 12.92 15.07 -10.89
CA GLY A 139 11.65 15.62 -10.44
C GLY A 139 11.37 15.41 -8.96
N ASN A 140 11.42 16.48 -8.18
CA ASN A 140 10.75 16.56 -6.89
C ASN A 140 9.27 16.13 -7.00
N LEU A 141 8.69 15.73 -5.87
CA LEU A 141 7.24 15.61 -5.74
C LEU A 141 6.58 16.95 -6.10
N SER A 142 5.43 16.86 -6.75
CA SER A 142 4.58 17.99 -7.10
C SER A 142 3.12 17.60 -6.93
N TYR A 143 2.23 18.58 -6.79
CA TYR A 143 0.81 18.33 -6.60
C TYR A 143 0.22 17.41 -7.68
N THR A 144 0.59 17.61 -8.95
CA THR A 144 0.14 16.76 -10.06
C THR A 144 0.62 15.32 -9.90
N LYS A 145 1.89 15.11 -9.54
CA LYS A 145 2.45 13.76 -9.34
C LYS A 145 1.77 13.07 -8.16
N SER A 146 1.57 13.77 -7.05
CA SER A 146 0.88 13.25 -5.87
C SER A 146 -0.56 12.83 -6.17
N SER A 147 -1.28 13.60 -6.99
CA SER A 147 -2.63 13.23 -7.45
C SER A 147 -2.62 11.95 -8.29
N ILE A 148 -1.67 11.81 -9.23
CA ILE A 148 -1.56 10.61 -10.08
C ILE A 148 -1.20 9.37 -9.24
N ILE A 149 -0.28 9.51 -8.27
CA ILE A 149 0.04 8.46 -7.30
C ILE A 149 -1.20 8.08 -6.50
N GLY A 150 -2.00 9.06 -6.07
CA GLY A 150 -3.26 8.80 -5.37
C GLY A 150 -4.28 8.01 -6.20
N ILE A 151 -4.37 8.29 -7.50
CA ILE A 151 -5.23 7.50 -8.41
C ILE A 151 -4.73 6.05 -8.49
N ALA A 152 -3.42 5.84 -8.64
CA ALA A 152 -2.85 4.50 -8.62
C ALA A 152 -3.11 3.78 -7.28
N GLN A 153 -3.02 4.49 -6.16
CA GLN A 153 -3.35 3.97 -4.84
C GLN A 153 -4.83 3.58 -4.70
N ALA A 154 -5.74 4.34 -5.32
CA ALA A 154 -7.17 4.04 -5.32
C ALA A 154 -7.49 2.75 -6.12
N ILE A 155 -6.78 2.50 -7.21
CA ILE A 155 -6.88 1.23 -7.95
C ILE A 155 -6.33 0.07 -7.09
N ALA A 156 -5.28 0.32 -6.32
CA ALA A 156 -4.65 -0.67 -5.45
C ALA A 156 -5.45 -1.04 -4.19
N VAL A 157 -6.70 -0.55 -4.07
CA VAL A 157 -7.66 -1.04 -3.06
C VAL A 157 -8.15 -2.45 -3.40
N LEU A 158 -8.08 -2.86 -4.68
CA LEU A 158 -8.46 -4.19 -5.11
C LEU A 158 -7.56 -5.28 -4.50
N PRO A 159 -8.12 -6.39 -3.99
CA PRO A 159 -7.33 -7.45 -3.38
C PRO A 159 -6.36 -8.08 -4.39
N GLY A 160 -5.11 -8.27 -3.98
CA GLY A 160 -4.03 -8.79 -4.83
C GLY A 160 -3.27 -7.73 -5.64
N ILE A 161 -3.76 -6.48 -5.72
CA ILE A 161 -2.94 -5.37 -6.17
C ILE A 161 -2.05 -4.90 -5.02
N SER A 162 -0.75 -4.78 -5.24
CA SER A 162 0.16 -4.22 -4.22
C SER A 162 0.01 -2.71 -4.14
N ARG A 163 -0.40 -2.18 -2.98
CA ARG A 163 -0.46 -0.73 -2.74
C ARG A 163 0.92 -0.09 -2.89
N SER A 164 1.92 -0.60 -2.17
CA SER A 164 3.31 -0.16 -2.26
C SER A 164 3.87 -0.32 -3.68
N GLY A 165 3.57 -1.44 -4.35
CA GLY A 165 3.96 -1.67 -5.73
C GLY A 165 3.38 -0.65 -6.71
N ALA A 166 2.08 -0.39 -6.64
CA ALA A 166 1.40 0.57 -7.52
C ALA A 166 1.90 2.01 -7.31
N THR A 167 2.07 2.45 -6.06
CA THR A 167 2.52 3.81 -5.77
C THR A 167 3.99 4.02 -6.12
N ILE A 168 4.88 3.08 -5.75
CA ILE A 168 6.31 3.14 -6.09
C ILE A 168 6.51 3.07 -7.61
N ALA A 169 5.83 2.15 -8.30
CA ALA A 169 5.89 2.05 -9.76
C ALA A 169 5.49 3.36 -10.43
N THR A 170 4.35 3.93 -10.01
CA THR A 170 3.85 5.20 -10.54
C THR A 170 4.81 6.35 -10.27
N ALA A 171 5.36 6.45 -9.05
CA ALA A 171 6.34 7.47 -8.70
C ALA A 171 7.60 7.40 -9.57
N LEU A 172 8.14 6.19 -9.79
CA LEU A 172 9.31 5.95 -10.64
C LEU A 172 9.04 6.26 -12.12
N ILE A 173 7.86 5.92 -12.63
CA ILE A 173 7.43 6.28 -14.00
C ILE A 173 7.33 7.80 -14.15
N LEU A 174 6.85 8.50 -13.12
CA LEU A 174 6.78 9.97 -13.06
C LEU A 174 8.14 10.63 -12.76
N GLY A 175 9.23 9.87 -12.66
CA GLY A 175 10.59 10.36 -12.42
C GLY A 175 10.78 11.00 -11.04
N VAL A 176 10.04 10.53 -10.03
CA VAL A 176 10.33 10.82 -8.62
C VAL A 176 11.55 9.99 -8.20
N ASP A 177 12.42 10.59 -7.40
CA ASP A 177 13.61 9.92 -6.90
C ASP A 177 13.23 8.77 -5.95
N LYS A 178 13.99 7.68 -5.98
CA LYS A 178 13.67 6.46 -5.21
C LYS A 178 13.81 6.69 -3.70
N GLU A 179 14.59 7.68 -3.30
CA GLU A 179 14.85 8.05 -1.90
C GLU A 179 13.83 9.06 -1.33
N LYS A 180 12.88 9.55 -2.15
CA LYS A 180 11.85 10.53 -1.77
C LYS A 180 10.45 9.94 -1.79
#